data_AF-A0A8J7YFW1-F1
#
_entry.id   AF-A0A8J7YFW1-F1
#
_cell.length_a   1.000
_cell.length_b   1.000
_cell.length_c   1.000
_cell.angle_alpha   90.00
_cell.angle_beta   90.00
_cell.angle_gamma   90.00
#
_symmetry.space_group_name_H-M   'P 1'
#
loop_
_entity.id
_entity.type
_entity.pdbx_description
1 polymer ?
#
loop_
_entity_poly.entity_id
_entity_poly.type
_entity_poly.pdbx_seq_one_letter_code
_entity_poly.pdbx_strand_id
1 'polypeptide(L)'
;MEELRDFIYLDDVSVNSHLSSLGHGVPSAITESEEDQEEKSGSLAGKIWGIGGEGGYSKQDINSTQTKLEITAPYRFRDLLSTLKDKGIQIHENPDPEYRQSGDMVRLEGVIEPMALFKVEAAVKELSEIFSPDLVDDVHNINQEPGKDGWSKEQTQQIQSVASFVEKMTGEEIPLRMKTPGGHYGVPLDRTKMRKDPVKQFGDEKEFTVIGRIDRTLQSGESWDPVSASSAPEEYISEDTGEWSAQLRKISSQFNLQVEIKDWELSGPSAIIHPIGLFW
;
A
#
# COMPACT_ATOMS: atom_id res chain seq x y z
N MET A 1 8.87 15.35 16.04
CA MET A 1 7.92 14.23 16.13
C MET A 1 8.64 13.01 15.61
N GLU A 2 9.29 12.31 16.53
CA GLU A 2 10.01 11.06 16.31
C GLU A 2 9.08 9.91 16.63
N GLU A 3 8.47 9.31 15.61
CA GLU A 3 7.92 7.95 15.73
C GLU A 3 8.33 7.20 14.48
N LEU A 4 9.00 6.06 14.69
CA LEU A 4 9.25 5.03 13.68
C LEU A 4 7.87 4.56 13.20
N ARG A 5 7.38 5.14 12.11
CA ARG A 5 6.08 4.78 11.53
C ARG A 5 6.16 3.34 11.04
N ASP A 6 5.19 2.53 11.46
CA ASP A 6 5.10 1.14 11.04
C ASP A 6 4.42 1.07 9.67
N PHE A 7 5.22 1.31 8.63
CA PHE A 7 4.72 1.35 7.25
C PHE A 7 4.15 0.00 6.82
N ILE A 8 2.89 0.02 6.40
CA ILE A 8 2.25 -1.07 5.67
C ILE A 8 2.65 -1.02 4.20
N TYR A 9 2.74 0.19 3.64
CA TYR A 9 3.10 0.46 2.26
C TYR A 9 4.06 1.65 2.22
N LEU A 10 5.11 1.55 1.42
CA LEU A 10 6.00 2.66 1.14
C LEU A 10 6.53 2.56 -0.30
N ASP A 11 6.25 3.58 -1.09
CA ASP A 11 6.80 3.72 -2.44
C ASP A 11 8.16 4.41 -2.40
N ASP A 12 9.20 3.61 -2.20
CA ASP A 12 10.59 4.07 -2.15
C ASP A 12 10.99 4.81 -3.45
N VAL A 13 10.44 4.41 -4.60
CA VAL A 13 10.72 5.05 -5.90
C VAL A 13 10.11 6.45 -5.93
N SER A 14 8.84 6.59 -5.54
CA SER A 14 8.17 7.89 -5.44
C SER A 14 8.85 8.81 -4.43
N VAL A 15 9.27 8.28 -3.27
CA VAL A 15 10.03 9.05 -2.27
C VAL A 15 11.32 9.61 -2.88
N ASN A 16 12.12 8.76 -3.51
CA ASN A 16 13.40 9.17 -4.10
C ASN A 16 13.20 10.14 -5.27
N SER A 17 12.19 9.92 -6.10
CA SER A 17 11.82 10.80 -7.22
C SER A 17 11.43 12.20 -6.72
N HIS A 18 10.59 12.26 -5.68
CA HIS A 18 10.21 13.53 -5.07
C HIS A 18 11.40 14.26 -4.45
N LEU A 19 12.24 13.60 -3.65
CA LEU A 19 13.45 14.22 -3.12
C LEU A 19 14.36 14.75 -4.24
N SER A 20 14.58 13.96 -5.29
CA SER A 20 15.42 14.34 -6.42
C SER A 20 14.86 15.56 -7.17
N SER A 21 13.55 15.59 -7.44
CA SER A 21 12.89 16.74 -8.08
C SER A 21 12.94 18.01 -7.23
N LEU A 22 13.00 17.88 -5.90
CA LEU A 22 13.20 18.98 -4.98
C LEU A 22 14.68 19.41 -4.88
N GLY A 23 15.57 18.80 -5.66
CA GLY A 23 17.00 19.12 -5.65
C GLY A 23 17.73 18.58 -4.40
N HIS A 24 17.11 17.67 -3.66
CA HIS A 24 17.76 16.93 -2.60
C HIS A 24 18.49 15.72 -3.21
N GLY A 25 19.82 15.71 -3.10
CA GLY A 25 20.59 14.51 -3.41
C GLY A 25 20.16 13.39 -2.46
N VAL A 26 19.97 12.18 -2.99
CA VAL A 26 19.62 10.99 -2.20
C VAL A 26 20.90 10.19 -1.95
N PRO A 27 21.65 10.45 -0.86
CA PRO A 27 22.81 9.63 -0.51
C PRO A 27 22.34 8.21 -0.20
N SER A 28 23.01 7.21 -0.78
CA SER A 28 22.72 5.80 -0.51
C SER A 28 23.28 5.32 0.84
N ALA A 29 24.27 6.03 1.38
CA ALA A 29 24.85 5.79 2.71
C ALA A 29 25.45 7.08 3.27
N ILE A 30 25.40 7.26 4.59
CA ILE A 30 26.16 8.29 5.31
C ILE A 30 27.37 7.58 5.93
N THR A 31 28.57 8.10 5.66
CA THR A 31 29.78 7.67 6.35
C THR A 31 30.10 8.73 7.39
N GLU A 32 29.86 8.45 8.67
CA GLU A 32 30.38 9.29 9.74
C GLU A 32 31.83 8.89 10.00
N SER A 33 32.73 9.83 9.76
CA SER A 33 34.11 9.79 10.25
C SER A 33 34.21 10.75 11.42
N GLU A 34 34.47 10.23 12.62
CA GLU A 34 35.01 11.04 13.71
C GLU A 34 36.44 11.47 13.31
N GLU A 35 36.55 12.58 12.61
CA GLU A 35 37.80 13.34 12.54
C GLU A 35 37.65 14.55 13.46
N ASP A 36 38.59 14.64 14.41
CA ASP A 36 38.75 15.76 15.32
C ASP A 36 38.62 17.10 14.58
N GLN A 37 37.93 18.04 15.23
CA GLN A 37 37.79 19.41 14.79
C GLN A 37 39.16 20.04 14.48
N GLU A 38 39.47 20.23 13.21
CA GLU A 38 40.34 21.31 12.76
C GLU A 38 39.59 22.19 11.76
N GLU A 39 39.24 23.39 12.24
CA GLU A 39 38.80 24.51 11.42
C GLU A 39 39.77 24.74 10.25
N LYS A 40 39.29 24.56 9.02
CA LYS A 40 39.78 25.28 7.84
C LYS A 40 38.68 25.48 6.80
N SER A 41 38.15 26.70 6.81
CA SER A 41 37.53 27.47 5.73
C SER A 41 37.10 26.73 4.44
N GLY A 42 35.79 26.72 4.17
CA GLY A 42 35.24 26.47 2.83
C GLY A 42 33.72 26.45 2.86
N SER A 43 33.06 27.41 2.20
CA SER A 43 31.61 27.60 2.28
C SER A 43 30.83 26.41 1.72
N LEU A 44 30.19 25.63 2.59
CA LEU A 44 28.94 24.94 2.26
C LEU A 44 28.17 24.75 3.58
N ALA A 45 27.37 25.76 3.91
CA ALA A 45 26.53 25.76 5.10
C ALA A 45 25.31 24.85 4.89
N GLY A 46 25.51 23.54 5.08
CA GLY A 46 24.43 22.58 5.32
C GLY A 46 24.34 22.32 6.82
N LYS A 47 23.47 23.05 7.52
CA LYS A 47 23.17 22.81 8.94
C LYS A 47 22.56 21.40 9.10
N ILE A 48 23.32 20.44 9.59
CA ILE A 48 22.78 19.18 10.09
C ILE A 48 22.17 19.48 11.46
N TRP A 49 20.84 19.47 11.51
CA TRP A 49 20.05 19.71 12.72
C TRP A 49 19.84 18.39 13.47
N GLY A 50 20.45 18.28 14.65
CA GLY A 50 19.85 17.63 15.81
C GLY A 50 20.01 16.12 15.95
N ILE A 51 21.12 15.66 16.53
CA ILE A 51 21.15 14.54 17.48
C ILE A 51 22.13 14.92 18.59
N GLY A 52 21.59 15.43 19.70
CA GLY A 52 22.31 15.61 20.96
C GLY A 52 21.65 14.70 21.99
N GLY A 53 22.20 13.51 22.19
CA GLY A 53 21.76 12.55 23.19
C GLY A 53 22.96 12.10 24.02
N GLU A 54 23.03 12.59 25.26
CA GLU A 54 23.97 12.12 26.28
C GLU A 54 23.70 10.64 26.59
N GLY A 55 24.68 9.78 26.33
CA GLY A 55 24.59 8.35 26.61
C GLY A 55 25.96 7.74 26.95
N GLY A 56 26.24 7.67 28.26
CA GLY A 56 27.19 6.79 28.96
C GLY A 56 28.40 6.21 28.21
N TYR A 57 29.58 6.75 28.51
CA TYR A 57 30.90 6.22 28.16
C TYR A 57 31.10 4.76 28.58
N SER A 58 31.33 3.87 27.61
CA SER A 58 32.15 2.67 27.77
C SER A 58 33.42 2.88 26.94
N LYS A 59 34.55 3.10 27.61
CA LYS A 59 35.88 3.18 26.99
C LYS A 59 36.15 1.88 26.23
N GLN A 60 36.20 1.94 24.91
CA GLN A 60 36.75 0.86 24.10
C GLN A 60 37.63 1.45 23.00
N ASP A 61 38.78 0.81 22.81
CA ASP A 61 39.97 1.27 22.12
C ASP A 61 39.77 1.91 20.75
N ILE A 62 40.64 2.89 20.51
CA ILE A 62 40.82 3.69 19.29
C ILE A 62 41.20 2.76 18.14
N ASN A 63 40.22 2.39 17.32
CA ASN A 63 40.40 1.99 15.94
C ASN A 63 39.22 2.59 15.17
N SER A 64 39.53 3.41 14.17
CA SER A 64 38.61 4.14 13.31
C SER A 64 37.45 3.25 12.84
N THR A 65 36.31 3.35 13.52
CA THR A 65 35.12 2.59 13.18
C THR A 65 34.31 3.46 12.23
N GLN A 66 34.54 3.31 10.93
CA GLN A 66 33.66 3.88 9.92
C GLN A 66 32.29 3.23 10.08
N THR A 67 31.35 3.95 10.68
CA THR A 67 29.97 3.51 10.77
C THR A 67 29.28 3.91 9.47
N LYS A 68 29.12 2.94 8.56
CA LYS A 68 28.33 3.12 7.34
C LYS A 68 26.85 2.97 7.71
N LEU A 69 26.16 4.09 7.86
CA LEU A 69 24.71 4.09 8.07
C LEU A 69 24.03 3.96 6.71
N GLU A 70 23.38 2.81 6.49
CA GLU A 70 22.55 2.60 5.32
C GLU A 70 21.21 3.34 5.52
N ILE A 71 20.93 4.32 4.66
CA ILE A 71 19.72 5.14 4.82
C ILE A 71 18.51 4.32 4.40
N THR A 72 17.71 3.90 5.39
CA THR A 72 16.49 3.14 5.16
C THR A 72 15.40 4.02 4.55
N ALA A 73 14.49 3.43 3.78
CA ALA A 73 13.42 4.18 3.13
C ALA A 73 12.49 4.96 4.09
N PRO A 74 12.15 4.48 5.31
CA PRO A 74 11.44 5.29 6.30
C PRO A 74 12.14 6.61 6.65
N TYR A 75 13.48 6.62 6.69
CA TYR A 75 14.26 7.84 6.91
C TYR A 75 14.09 8.81 5.74
N ARG A 76 14.19 8.33 4.50
CA ARG A 76 14.01 9.16 3.30
C ARG A 76 12.60 9.73 3.20
N PHE A 77 11.59 8.97 3.63
CA PHE A 77 10.23 9.47 3.70
C PHE A 77 10.10 10.65 4.68
N ARG A 78 10.78 10.59 5.83
CA ARG A 78 10.85 11.71 6.77
C ARG A 78 11.55 12.92 6.16
N ASP A 79 12.66 12.70 5.46
CA ASP A 79 13.37 13.78 4.76
C ASP A 79 12.50 14.43 3.69
N LEU A 80 11.68 13.64 2.98
CA LEU A 80 10.71 14.17 2.04
C LEU A 80 9.72 15.11 2.73
N LEU A 81 9.11 14.70 3.85
CA LEU A 81 8.18 15.54 4.59
C LEU A 81 8.84 16.85 5.09
N SER A 82 10.07 16.78 5.60
CA SER A 82 10.82 17.97 6.00
C SER A 82 11.09 18.89 4.81
N THR A 83 11.55 18.33 3.70
CA THR A 83 11.89 19.08 2.49
C THR A 83 10.67 19.79 1.89
N LEU A 84 9.51 19.10 1.86
CA LEU A 84 8.24 19.69 1.42
C LEU A 84 7.88 20.92 2.27
N LYS A 85 7.98 20.77 3.61
CA LYS A 85 7.74 21.87 4.55
C LYS A 85 8.73 23.02 4.35
N ASP A 86 10.02 22.74 4.21
CA ASP A 86 11.07 23.74 4.06
C ASP A 86 10.94 24.53 2.74
N LYS A 87 10.43 23.88 1.69
CA LYS A 87 10.12 24.51 0.40
C LYS A 87 8.74 25.18 0.35
N GLY A 88 7.97 25.13 1.44
CA GLY A 88 6.64 25.72 1.52
C GLY A 88 5.60 25.00 0.66
N ILE A 89 5.83 23.74 0.30
CA ILE A 89 4.84 22.91 -0.41
C ILE A 89 3.82 22.43 0.63
N GLN A 90 2.58 22.85 0.47
CA GLN A 90 1.50 22.52 1.40
C GLN A 90 1.05 21.07 1.22
N ILE A 91 0.94 20.34 2.33
CA ILE A 91 0.23 19.06 2.40
C ILE A 91 -1.16 19.36 2.96
N HIS A 92 -2.21 19.05 2.20
CA HIS A 92 -3.58 19.29 2.62
C HIS A 92 -4.07 18.15 3.52
N GLU A 93 -4.46 18.48 4.75
CA GLU A 93 -4.94 17.54 5.76
C GLU A 93 -6.44 17.28 5.57
N ASN A 94 -6.83 16.03 5.29
CA ASN A 94 -8.22 15.60 5.06
C ASN A 94 -9.07 16.63 4.26
N PRO A 95 -8.61 17.08 3.07
CA PRO A 95 -9.33 18.08 2.31
C PRO A 95 -10.69 17.56 1.87
N ASP A 96 -11.55 18.43 1.36
CA ASP A 96 -12.70 17.98 0.56
C ASP A 96 -12.20 17.67 -0.87
N PRO A 97 -12.45 16.45 -1.40
CA PRO A 97 -11.96 16.03 -2.71
C PRO A 97 -12.47 16.90 -3.87
N GLU A 98 -13.63 17.56 -3.76
CA GLU A 98 -14.18 18.41 -4.83
C GLU A 98 -13.31 19.64 -5.12
N TYR A 99 -12.58 20.12 -4.11
CA TYR A 99 -11.77 21.34 -4.20
C TYR A 99 -10.28 21.06 -4.39
N ARG A 100 -9.91 19.81 -4.73
CA ARG A 100 -8.51 19.41 -4.97
C ARG A 100 -8.22 19.27 -6.45
N GLN A 101 -6.96 19.51 -6.81
CA GLN A 101 -6.47 19.35 -8.17
C GLN A 101 -5.50 18.17 -8.28
N SER A 102 -5.40 17.61 -9.49
CA SER A 102 -4.37 16.62 -9.79
C SER A 102 -2.98 17.17 -9.44
N GLY A 103 -2.21 16.36 -8.74
CA GLY A 103 -0.88 16.67 -8.26
C GLY A 103 -0.80 17.29 -6.86
N ASP A 104 -1.92 17.72 -6.26
CA ASP A 104 -1.96 18.22 -4.88
C ASP A 104 -1.45 17.15 -3.90
N MET A 105 -0.58 17.55 -2.96
CA MET A 105 -0.13 16.69 -1.87
C MET A 105 -1.20 16.64 -0.78
N VAL A 106 -1.57 15.43 -0.34
CA VAL A 106 -2.57 15.24 0.71
C VAL A 106 -2.06 14.32 1.81
N ARG A 107 -2.55 14.58 3.01
CA ARG A 107 -2.50 13.67 4.15
C ARG A 107 -3.93 13.32 4.54
N LEU A 108 -4.25 12.04 4.43
CA LEU A 108 -5.57 11.52 4.73
C LEU A 108 -5.47 10.67 5.99
N GLU A 109 -6.38 10.88 6.93
CA GLU A 109 -6.52 10.10 8.16
C GLU A 109 -7.97 9.63 8.24
N GLY A 110 -8.16 8.31 8.34
CA GLY A 110 -9.49 7.73 8.24
C GLY A 110 -9.49 6.22 8.10
N VAL A 111 -10.67 5.66 7.94
CA VAL A 111 -10.89 4.21 7.86
C VAL A 111 -10.68 3.76 6.43
N ILE A 112 -9.85 2.73 6.24
CA ILE A 112 -9.68 2.07 4.95
C ILE A 112 -10.52 0.81 4.90
N GLU A 113 -11.23 0.62 3.80
CA GLU A 113 -12.02 -0.57 3.52
C GLU A 113 -11.56 -1.19 2.19
N PRO A 114 -11.45 -2.52 2.12
CA PRO A 114 -11.16 -3.20 0.86
C PRO A 114 -12.33 -3.11 -0.12
N MET A 115 -12.05 -2.90 -1.40
CA MET A 115 -13.09 -2.99 -2.44
C MET A 115 -13.40 -4.44 -2.81
N ALA A 116 -14.52 -4.66 -3.51
CA ALA A 116 -15.07 -5.97 -3.85
C ALA A 116 -14.04 -6.92 -4.46
N LEU A 117 -13.24 -6.44 -5.42
CA LEU A 117 -12.23 -7.24 -6.10
C LEU A 117 -11.18 -7.80 -5.10
N PHE A 118 -10.72 -6.96 -4.17
CA PHE A 118 -9.77 -7.40 -3.15
C PHE A 118 -10.42 -8.27 -2.06
N LYS A 119 -11.68 -8.02 -1.69
CA LYS A 119 -12.44 -8.92 -0.78
C LYS A 119 -12.56 -10.34 -1.35
N VAL A 120 -12.87 -10.44 -2.65
CA VAL A 120 -12.96 -11.73 -3.35
C VAL A 120 -11.59 -12.41 -3.40
N GLU A 121 -10.54 -11.68 -3.71
CA GLU A 121 -9.17 -12.20 -3.70
C GLU A 121 -8.75 -12.73 -2.33
N ALA A 122 -8.95 -11.94 -1.27
CA ALA A 122 -8.64 -12.33 0.09
C ALA A 122 -9.31 -13.67 0.46
N ALA A 123 -10.61 -13.79 0.17
CA ALA A 123 -11.35 -15.02 0.42
C ALA A 123 -10.83 -16.21 -0.38
N VAL A 124 -10.50 -16.01 -1.66
CA VAL A 124 -9.98 -17.09 -2.50
C VAL A 124 -8.59 -17.54 -2.04
N LYS A 125 -7.75 -16.62 -1.58
CA LYS A 125 -6.44 -16.92 -1.00
C LYS A 125 -6.58 -17.69 0.32
N GLU A 126 -7.48 -17.28 1.20
CA GLU A 126 -7.74 -18.01 2.45
C GLU A 126 -8.22 -19.45 2.18
N LEU A 127 -9.09 -19.62 1.19
CA LEU A 127 -9.53 -20.96 0.78
C LEU A 127 -8.37 -21.77 0.20
N SER A 128 -7.56 -21.21 -0.70
CA SER A 128 -6.44 -21.95 -1.31
C SER A 128 -5.38 -22.36 -0.29
N GLU A 129 -5.14 -21.57 0.75
CA GLU A 129 -4.27 -21.94 1.88
C GLU A 129 -4.82 -23.14 2.65
N ILE A 130 -6.14 -23.20 2.90
CA ILE A 130 -6.79 -24.35 3.55
C ILE A 130 -6.70 -25.61 2.67
N PHE A 131 -6.76 -25.45 1.35
CA PHE A 131 -6.84 -26.56 0.38
C PHE A 131 -5.54 -26.83 -0.38
N SER A 132 -4.40 -26.37 0.15
CA SER A 132 -3.10 -26.62 -0.46
C SER A 132 -2.87 -28.14 -0.57
N PRO A 133 -2.41 -28.64 -1.73
CA PRO A 133 -2.31 -30.09 -2.01
C PRO A 133 -1.48 -30.85 -0.96
N ASP A 134 -0.52 -30.17 -0.33
CA ASP A 134 0.28 -30.71 0.78
C ASP A 134 -0.57 -31.12 2.01
N LEU A 135 -1.67 -30.40 2.29
CA LEU A 135 -2.62 -30.74 3.37
C LEU A 135 -3.63 -31.80 2.94
N VAL A 136 -4.01 -31.83 1.66
CA VAL A 136 -4.97 -32.80 1.11
C VAL A 136 -4.37 -34.20 1.04
N ASP A 137 -3.09 -34.31 0.67
CA ASP A 137 -2.37 -35.58 0.64
C ASP A 137 -2.10 -36.13 2.06
N ASP A 138 -1.87 -35.27 3.05
CA ASP A 138 -1.73 -35.67 4.45
C ASP A 138 -3.05 -36.14 5.07
N VAL A 139 -4.18 -35.52 4.73
CA VAL A 139 -5.51 -35.96 5.17
C VAL A 139 -5.93 -37.27 4.50
N HIS A 140 -5.58 -37.48 3.22
CA HIS A 140 -5.87 -38.74 2.53
C HIS A 140 -5.04 -39.94 3.01
N ASN A 141 -3.89 -39.71 3.66
CA ASN A 141 -3.05 -40.77 4.23
C ASN A 141 -3.43 -41.17 5.67
N ILE A 142 -4.39 -40.49 6.31
CA ILE A 142 -4.91 -40.84 7.63
C ILE A 142 -6.25 -41.55 7.45
N ASN A 143 -6.25 -42.88 7.54
CA ASN A 143 -7.41 -43.79 7.55
C ASN A 143 -8.69 -43.19 8.15
N GLN A 144 -9.51 -42.51 7.36
CA GLN A 144 -10.87 -42.14 7.72
C GLN A 144 -11.85 -42.64 6.66
N GLU A 145 -12.93 -43.25 7.15
CA GLU A 145 -14.03 -43.76 6.36
C GLU A 145 -14.59 -42.66 5.43
N PRO A 146 -14.94 -42.99 4.17
CA PRO A 146 -15.48 -42.03 3.22
C PRO A 146 -16.91 -41.67 3.63
N GLY A 147 -17.03 -40.64 4.47
CA GLY A 147 -18.28 -40.28 5.11
C GLY A 147 -18.31 -38.85 5.63
N LYS A 148 -18.57 -37.92 4.70
CA LYS A 148 -19.12 -36.56 4.87
C LYS A 148 -18.10 -35.45 5.21
N ASP A 149 -18.17 -34.41 4.38
CA ASP A 149 -17.54 -33.10 4.51
C ASP A 149 -16.12 -32.92 3.92
N GLY A 150 -15.74 -33.78 2.96
CA GLY A 150 -14.63 -33.52 2.05
C GLY A 150 -15.11 -32.89 0.74
N TRP A 151 -14.44 -31.84 0.27
CA TRP A 151 -14.75 -31.18 -1.00
C TRP A 151 -14.41 -32.10 -2.20
N SER A 152 -15.25 -32.13 -3.23
CA SER A 152 -15.02 -32.96 -4.42
C SER A 152 -13.90 -32.39 -5.30
N LYS A 153 -13.25 -33.23 -6.12
CA LYS A 153 -12.25 -32.79 -7.11
C LYS A 153 -12.76 -31.68 -8.02
N GLU A 154 -14.05 -31.70 -8.34
CA GLU A 154 -14.72 -30.67 -9.14
C GLU A 154 -14.74 -29.33 -8.40
N GLN A 155 -14.97 -29.32 -7.09
CA GLN A 155 -14.96 -28.09 -6.31
C GLN A 155 -13.53 -27.52 -6.13
N THR A 156 -12.52 -28.37 -5.96
CA THR A 156 -11.10 -27.93 -5.94
C THR A 156 -10.70 -27.28 -7.26
N GLN A 157 -11.10 -27.89 -8.39
CA GLN A 157 -10.86 -27.32 -9.72
C GLN A 157 -11.59 -25.99 -9.93
N GLN A 158 -12.81 -25.85 -9.39
CA GLN A 158 -13.53 -24.58 -9.42
C GLN A 158 -12.81 -23.49 -8.63
N ILE A 159 -12.33 -23.79 -7.41
CA ILE A 159 -11.56 -22.83 -6.59
C ILE A 159 -10.28 -22.40 -7.31
N GLN A 160 -9.52 -23.34 -7.89
CA GLN A 160 -8.31 -23.01 -8.65
C GLN A 160 -8.63 -22.14 -9.87
N SER A 161 -9.72 -22.44 -10.59
CA SER A 161 -10.15 -21.64 -11.75
C SER A 161 -10.52 -20.22 -11.32
N VAL A 162 -11.22 -20.07 -10.19
CA VAL A 162 -11.56 -18.78 -9.59
C VAL A 162 -10.30 -18.05 -9.12
N ALA A 163 -9.34 -18.73 -8.49
CA ALA A 163 -8.07 -18.14 -8.05
C ALA A 163 -7.27 -17.58 -9.21
N SER A 164 -7.04 -18.38 -10.25
CA SER A 164 -6.35 -17.93 -11.46
C SER A 164 -7.12 -16.82 -12.19
N PHE A 165 -8.45 -16.82 -12.10
CA PHE A 165 -9.26 -15.75 -12.65
C PHE A 165 -9.07 -14.45 -11.86
N VAL A 166 -9.21 -14.50 -10.54
CA VAL A 166 -9.08 -13.33 -9.67
C VAL A 166 -7.67 -12.76 -9.72
N GLU A 167 -6.63 -13.60 -9.72
CA GLU A 167 -5.22 -13.18 -9.85
C GLU A 167 -4.96 -12.40 -11.15
N LYS A 168 -5.57 -12.81 -12.26
CA LYS A 168 -5.48 -12.08 -13.53
C LYS A 168 -6.20 -10.73 -13.49
N MET A 169 -7.25 -10.61 -12.69
CA MET A 169 -8.10 -9.41 -12.60
C MET A 169 -7.61 -8.39 -11.58
N THR A 170 -7.08 -8.85 -10.44
CA THR A 170 -6.57 -7.97 -9.40
C THR A 170 -5.34 -7.21 -9.86
N GLY A 171 -4.60 -7.74 -10.82
CA GLY A 171 -3.43 -7.09 -11.39
C GLY A 171 -2.38 -6.77 -10.32
N GLU A 172 -1.61 -5.71 -10.55
CA GLU A 172 -0.53 -5.30 -9.66
C GLU A 172 -1.00 -4.42 -8.49
N GLU A 173 -2.24 -3.92 -8.53
CA GLU A 173 -2.77 -2.99 -7.54
C GLU A 173 -3.78 -3.65 -6.57
N ILE A 174 -3.84 -3.14 -5.35
CA ILE A 174 -4.83 -3.47 -4.34
C ILE A 174 -5.80 -2.28 -4.28
N PRO A 175 -7.05 -2.44 -4.75
CA PRO A 175 -8.02 -1.37 -4.73
C PRO A 175 -8.65 -1.22 -3.34
N LEU A 176 -8.37 -0.08 -2.71
CA LEU A 176 -8.93 0.28 -1.42
C LEU A 176 -9.76 1.56 -1.55
N ARG A 177 -10.73 1.71 -0.65
CA ARG A 177 -11.39 2.99 -0.40
C ARG A 177 -11.03 3.49 0.98
N MET A 178 -10.95 4.80 1.12
CA MET A 178 -10.72 5.46 2.39
C MET A 178 -11.83 6.45 2.66
N LYS A 179 -12.38 6.41 3.86
CA LYS A 179 -13.35 7.37 4.36
C LYS A 179 -12.68 8.25 5.40
N THR A 180 -12.66 9.55 5.14
CA THR A 180 -12.11 10.55 6.05
C THR A 180 -13.20 11.54 6.47
N PRO A 181 -12.92 12.44 7.43
CA PRO A 181 -13.83 13.55 7.72
C PRO A 181 -14.07 14.50 6.53
N GLY A 182 -13.13 14.54 5.57
CA GLY A 182 -13.19 15.41 4.40
C GLY A 182 -13.91 14.81 3.20
N GLY A 183 -14.02 13.47 3.12
CA GLY A 183 -14.73 12.81 2.02
C GLY A 183 -14.28 11.36 1.79
N HIS A 184 -14.50 10.91 0.55
CA HIS A 184 -14.17 9.55 0.11
C HIS A 184 -13.02 9.57 -0.90
N TYR A 185 -12.14 8.58 -0.77
CA TYR A 185 -10.94 8.47 -1.60
C TYR A 185 -10.73 7.05 -2.09
N GLY A 186 -10.24 6.91 -3.32
CA GLY A 186 -9.70 5.67 -3.85
C GLY A 186 -8.20 5.63 -3.58
N VAL A 187 -7.71 4.50 -3.06
CA VAL A 187 -6.32 4.33 -2.65
C VAL A 187 -5.80 3.03 -3.28
N PRO A 188 -5.46 3.03 -4.59
CA PRO A 188 -4.77 1.92 -5.21
C PRO A 188 -3.36 1.76 -4.60
N LEU A 189 -3.03 0.57 -4.12
CA LEU A 189 -1.69 0.25 -3.61
C LEU A 189 -1.01 -0.77 -4.51
N ASP A 190 0.18 -0.45 -5.00
CA ASP A 190 1.04 -1.40 -5.71
C ASP A 190 1.53 -2.51 -4.76
N ARG A 191 1.21 -3.76 -5.09
CA ARG A 191 1.52 -4.96 -4.30
C ARG A 191 3.02 -5.12 -4.04
N THR A 192 3.86 -4.73 -5.01
CA THR A 192 5.31 -4.90 -4.93
C THR A 192 5.95 -3.99 -3.87
N LYS A 193 5.22 -2.95 -3.44
CA LYS A 193 5.65 -1.94 -2.45
C LYS A 193 5.03 -2.17 -1.07
N MET A 194 4.24 -3.22 -0.90
CA MET A 194 3.70 -3.64 0.38
C MET A 194 4.82 -4.20 1.28
N ARG A 195 4.85 -3.75 2.53
CA ARG A 195 5.79 -4.24 3.56
C ARG A 195 5.17 -5.30 4.47
N LYS A 196 3.86 -5.43 4.43
CA LYS A 196 3.07 -6.38 5.21
C LYS A 196 2.06 -7.08 4.31
N ASP A 197 1.64 -8.27 4.72
CA ASP A 197 0.61 -9.02 4.00
C ASP A 197 -0.70 -8.21 3.93
N PRO A 198 -1.18 -7.84 2.73
CA PRO A 198 -2.34 -6.98 2.56
C PRO A 198 -3.63 -7.57 3.15
N VAL A 199 -3.83 -8.88 3.01
CA VAL A 199 -5.05 -9.57 3.49
C VAL A 199 -5.15 -9.44 5.01
N LYS A 200 -4.02 -9.63 5.70
CA LYS A 200 -3.96 -9.45 7.17
C LYS A 200 -4.12 -8.01 7.62
N GLN A 201 -3.69 -7.03 6.82
CA GLN A 201 -3.78 -5.61 7.22
C GLN A 201 -5.18 -5.03 7.01
N PHE A 202 -5.83 -5.36 5.89
CA PHE A 202 -7.10 -4.76 5.48
C PHE A 202 -8.32 -5.66 5.73
N GLY A 203 -8.15 -6.79 6.41
CA GLY A 203 -9.25 -7.68 6.81
C GLY A 203 -10.14 -7.12 7.93
N ASP A 204 -9.62 -6.17 8.72
CA ASP A 204 -10.36 -5.47 9.76
C ASP A 204 -10.50 -3.98 9.45
N GLU A 205 -11.60 -3.36 9.90
CA GLU A 205 -11.73 -1.91 9.91
C GLU A 205 -10.70 -1.28 10.86
N LYS A 206 -9.74 -0.56 10.29
CA LYS A 206 -8.67 0.14 11.01
C LYS A 206 -8.49 1.54 10.45
N GLU A 207 -8.11 2.47 11.32
CA GLU A 207 -7.72 3.81 10.91
C GLU A 207 -6.28 3.79 10.41
N PHE A 208 -6.05 4.46 9.28
CA PHE A 208 -4.74 4.61 8.67
C PHE A 208 -4.49 6.06 8.32
N THR A 209 -3.21 6.38 8.19
CA THR A 209 -2.75 7.61 7.57
C THR A 209 -2.16 7.30 6.20
N VAL A 210 -2.64 8.00 5.18
CA VAL A 210 -2.11 7.95 3.81
C VAL A 210 -1.48 9.29 3.47
N ILE A 211 -0.24 9.27 3.03
CA ILE A 211 0.40 10.42 2.36
C ILE A 211 0.52 10.09 0.89
N GLY A 212 0.04 10.98 0.03
CA GLY A 212 0.07 10.76 -1.41
C GLY A 212 -0.24 12.02 -2.19
N ARG A 213 -0.44 11.83 -3.50
CA ARG A 213 -0.86 12.89 -4.41
C ARG A 213 -2.23 12.58 -4.99
N ILE A 214 -3.04 13.60 -5.19
CA ILE A 214 -4.28 13.46 -5.95
C ILE A 214 -3.89 13.11 -7.38
N ASP A 215 -4.29 11.96 -7.87
CA ASP A 215 -4.11 11.58 -9.28
C ASP A 215 -5.21 12.24 -10.12
N ARG A 216 -6.47 11.98 -9.75
CA ARG A 216 -7.66 12.58 -10.36
C ARG A 216 -8.80 12.72 -9.37
N THR A 217 -9.73 13.63 -9.67
CA THR A 217 -10.99 13.79 -8.94
C THR A 217 -12.15 13.17 -9.74
N LEU A 218 -13.12 12.60 -9.05
CA LEU A 218 -14.34 12.04 -9.61
C LEU A 218 -15.49 13.01 -9.33
N GLN A 219 -16.09 13.54 -10.37
CA GLN A 219 -17.25 14.42 -10.30
C GLN A 219 -18.54 13.63 -10.02
N SER A 220 -19.61 14.34 -9.66
CA SER A 220 -20.93 13.71 -9.50
C SER A 220 -21.36 12.99 -10.79
N GLY A 221 -21.72 11.72 -10.67
CA GLY A 221 -22.08 10.85 -11.79
C GLY A 221 -20.90 10.07 -12.40
N GLU A 222 -19.65 10.39 -12.02
CA GLU A 222 -18.48 9.57 -12.35
C GLU A 222 -18.27 8.48 -11.30
N SER A 223 -17.66 7.37 -11.70
CA SER A 223 -17.22 6.33 -10.78
C SER A 223 -15.84 5.79 -11.15
N TRP A 224 -15.15 5.26 -10.15
CA TRP A 224 -13.95 4.47 -10.33
C TRP A 224 -14.26 3.02 -10.00
N ASP A 225 -14.11 2.19 -11.02
CA ASP A 225 -14.19 0.74 -10.95
C ASP A 225 -12.76 0.17 -11.03
N PRO A 226 -12.27 -0.50 -9.97
CA PRO A 226 -10.99 -1.19 -9.97
C PRO A 226 -10.83 -2.23 -11.07
N VAL A 227 -11.91 -2.89 -11.49
CA VAL A 227 -11.87 -3.90 -12.56
C VAL A 227 -11.50 -3.23 -13.88
N SER A 228 -12.16 -2.13 -14.19
CA SER A 228 -11.87 -1.30 -15.37
C SER A 228 -10.51 -0.58 -15.30
N ALA A 229 -9.99 -0.35 -14.09
CA ALA A 229 -8.69 0.27 -13.87
C ALA A 229 -7.52 -0.73 -13.89
N SER A 230 -7.80 -2.04 -13.76
CA SER A 230 -6.79 -3.09 -13.82
C SER A 230 -6.21 -3.24 -15.22
N SER A 231 -4.95 -3.64 -15.32
CA SER A 231 -4.21 -3.85 -16.58
C SER A 231 -4.65 -5.09 -17.37
N ALA A 232 -5.91 -5.52 -17.24
CA ALA A 232 -6.41 -6.64 -18.01
C ALA A 232 -6.17 -6.37 -19.52
N PRO A 233 -5.66 -7.34 -20.29
CA PRO A 233 -5.35 -7.11 -21.70
C PRO A 233 -6.59 -6.62 -22.47
N GLU A 234 -6.43 -5.62 -23.34
CA GLU A 234 -7.53 -5.08 -24.17
C GLU A 234 -8.31 -6.18 -24.92
N GLU A 235 -7.67 -7.31 -25.23
CA GLU A 235 -8.29 -8.50 -25.82
C GLU A 235 -9.40 -9.16 -24.97
N TYR A 236 -9.48 -8.86 -23.68
CA TYR A 236 -10.54 -9.32 -22.76
C TYR A 236 -11.47 -8.18 -22.30
N ILE A 237 -11.14 -6.92 -22.60
CA ILE A 237 -11.92 -5.71 -22.27
C ILE A 237 -12.88 -5.32 -23.41
N SER A 238 -12.91 -6.06 -24.52
CA SER A 238 -13.88 -5.79 -25.59
C SER A 238 -15.32 -6.01 -25.11
N GLU A 239 -16.06 -4.90 -25.00
CA GLU A 239 -17.52 -4.73 -24.83
C GLU A 239 -18.23 -5.28 -23.57
N ASP A 240 -17.61 -6.08 -22.70
CA ASP A 240 -18.37 -6.83 -21.66
C ASP A 240 -17.95 -6.64 -20.18
N THR A 241 -17.63 -5.42 -19.75
CA THR A 241 -17.47 -5.08 -18.31
C THR A 241 -18.66 -5.48 -17.44
N GLY A 242 -19.88 -5.52 -18.03
CA GLY A 242 -21.09 -6.00 -17.39
C GLY A 242 -21.04 -7.50 -17.03
N GLU A 243 -20.58 -8.35 -17.96
CA GLU A 243 -20.44 -9.79 -17.71
C GLU A 243 -19.43 -10.10 -16.60
N TRP A 244 -18.34 -9.33 -16.50
CA TRP A 244 -17.32 -9.50 -15.48
C TRP A 244 -17.83 -9.23 -14.07
N SER A 245 -18.55 -8.12 -13.89
CA SER A 245 -19.18 -7.80 -12.60
C SER A 245 -20.19 -8.88 -12.20
N ALA A 246 -20.91 -9.47 -13.16
CA ALA A 246 -21.85 -10.54 -12.91
C ALA A 246 -21.15 -11.85 -12.49
N GLN A 247 -20.02 -12.19 -13.09
CA GLN A 247 -19.23 -13.36 -12.71
C GLN A 247 -18.64 -13.21 -11.31
N LEU A 248 -18.06 -12.06 -10.97
CA LEU A 248 -17.52 -11.82 -9.63
C LEU A 248 -18.64 -11.77 -8.56
N ARG A 249 -19.84 -11.25 -8.89
CA ARG A 249 -21.02 -11.34 -8.01
C ARG A 249 -21.54 -12.77 -7.82
N LYS A 250 -21.45 -13.60 -8.86
CA LYS A 250 -21.77 -15.03 -8.76
C LYS A 250 -20.79 -15.73 -7.83
N ILE A 251 -19.49 -15.46 -7.99
CA ILE A 251 -18.42 -15.96 -7.12
C ILE A 251 -18.66 -15.51 -5.67
N SER A 252 -18.89 -14.22 -5.43
CA SER A 252 -19.14 -13.70 -4.08
C SER A 252 -20.35 -14.38 -3.43
N SER A 253 -21.41 -14.64 -4.19
CA SER A 253 -22.58 -15.37 -3.73
C SER A 253 -22.29 -16.85 -3.41
N GLN A 254 -21.47 -17.52 -4.24
CA GLN A 254 -21.06 -18.91 -4.02
C GLN A 254 -20.22 -19.09 -2.76
N PHE A 255 -19.37 -18.11 -2.44
CA PHE A 255 -18.51 -18.13 -1.26
C PHE A 255 -19.12 -17.43 -0.04
N ASN A 256 -20.39 -17.03 -0.10
CA ASN A 256 -21.10 -16.31 0.95
C ASN A 256 -20.33 -15.05 1.43
N LEU A 257 -19.66 -14.37 0.50
CA LEU A 257 -18.92 -13.14 0.79
C LEU A 257 -19.90 -11.98 0.92
N GLN A 258 -19.76 -11.23 2.01
CA GLN A 258 -20.49 -9.99 2.23
C GLN A 258 -19.88 -8.88 1.37
N VAL A 259 -20.21 -8.90 0.08
CA VAL A 259 -19.84 -7.84 -0.88
C VAL A 259 -21.08 -7.04 -1.21
N GLU A 260 -21.11 -5.79 -0.76
CA GLU A 260 -22.20 -4.87 -1.05
C GLU A 260 -22.04 -4.23 -2.44
N ILE A 261 -23.13 -3.69 -3.02
CA ILE A 261 -23.08 -2.96 -4.29
C ILE A 261 -22.09 -1.79 -4.20
N LYS A 262 -22.04 -1.13 -3.04
CA LYS A 262 -21.13 -0.01 -2.81
C LYS A 262 -19.68 -0.43 -2.93
N ASP A 263 -19.31 -1.71 -2.72
CA ASP A 263 -17.91 -2.16 -2.67
C ASP A 263 -17.28 -2.28 -4.06
N TRP A 264 -18.09 -2.30 -5.13
CA TRP A 264 -17.62 -2.48 -6.50
C TRP A 264 -17.01 -1.22 -7.07
N GLU A 265 -17.59 -0.07 -6.75
CA GLU A 265 -17.24 1.20 -7.37
C GLU A 265 -17.13 2.28 -6.31
N LEU A 266 -16.25 3.24 -6.56
CA LEU A 266 -16.19 4.48 -5.81
C LEU A 266 -16.87 5.58 -6.65
N SER A 267 -18.02 6.06 -6.20
CA SER A 267 -18.75 7.14 -6.88
C SER A 267 -18.25 8.53 -6.47
N GLY A 268 -18.30 9.49 -7.39
CA GLY A 268 -18.08 10.89 -7.08
C GLY A 268 -19.22 11.50 -6.25
N PRO A 269 -18.96 12.57 -5.47
CA PRO A 269 -17.69 13.30 -5.37
C PRO A 269 -16.64 12.56 -4.54
N SER A 270 -15.49 12.27 -5.14
CA SER A 270 -14.38 11.50 -4.55
C SER A 270 -13.05 11.85 -5.24
N ALA A 271 -11.92 11.41 -4.71
CA ALA A 271 -10.64 11.52 -5.42
C ALA A 271 -9.81 10.23 -5.36
N ILE A 272 -9.05 9.96 -6.42
CA ILE A 272 -8.09 8.84 -6.46
C ILE A 272 -6.73 9.39 -6.05
N ILE A 273 -6.08 8.71 -5.11
CA ILE A 273 -4.77 9.08 -4.57
C ILE A 273 -3.73 8.13 -5.14
N HIS A 274 -2.62 8.67 -5.62
CA HIS A 274 -1.39 7.92 -5.82
C HIS A 274 -0.59 7.90 -4.50
N PRO A 275 -0.58 6.79 -3.75
CA PRO A 275 -0.04 6.77 -2.39
C PRO A 275 1.48 6.70 -2.41
N ILE A 276 2.13 7.50 -1.56
CA ILE A 276 3.57 7.46 -1.32
C ILE A 276 3.86 6.61 -0.08
N GLY A 277 3.06 6.74 0.98
CA GLY A 277 3.20 5.94 2.19
C GLY A 277 1.88 5.76 2.92
N LEU A 278 1.70 4.57 3.51
CA LEU A 278 0.55 4.20 4.34
C LEU A 278 1.05 3.54 5.63
N PHE A 279 0.58 4.03 6.77
CA PHE A 279 0.96 3.59 8.11
C PHE A 279 -0.20 3.86 9.09
N TRP A 280 -0.09 3.33 10.31
CA TRP A 280 -0.95 3.68 11.43
C TRP A 280 -0.18 4.45 12.50
#